data_AF-A0AAU0F196-F1
#
_entry.id   AF-A0AAU0F196-F1
#
_cell.length_a   1.000
_cell.length_b   1.000
_cell.length_c   1.000
_cell.angle_alpha   90.00
_cell.angle_beta   90.00
_cell.angle_gamma   90.00
#
_symmetry.space_group_name_H-M   'P 1'
#
loop_
_entity.id
_entity.type
_entity.pdbx_description
1 polymer ?
#
loop_
_entity_poly.entity_id
_entity_poly.type
_entity_poly.pdbx_seq_one_letter_code
_entity_poly.pdbx_strand_id
1 'polypeptide(L)'
;MVKSLIIENNCVAGVVTSIGVEFRAKSLSLPMEPSLMDLSISEKSNSAVVEWANLKLWNYRAIVSLGFDAGRMKTGTPVRVDGRSIDFSKMEEQKGDENPQKFSYLDTPKLTEQRSCYITYTNETVHEILREGLIEARCSMELFKVSGQDIAQV
;
A
#
# COMPACT_ATOMS: atom_id res chain seq x y z
N MET A 1 7.96 -19.17 6.54
CA MET A 1 7.84 -18.31 5.34
C MET A 1 7.96 -19.19 4.09
N VAL A 2 7.28 -18.88 2.99
CA VAL A 2 7.37 -19.67 1.75
C VAL A 2 8.62 -19.25 0.96
N LYS A 3 9.31 -20.22 0.36
CA LYS A 3 10.58 -20.06 -0.39
C LYS A 3 10.47 -20.40 -1.87
N SER A 4 9.58 -21.32 -2.28
CA SER A 4 9.39 -21.67 -3.69
C SER A 4 8.04 -22.36 -3.94
N LEU A 5 7.60 -22.34 -5.20
CA LEU A 5 6.45 -23.08 -5.68
C LEU A 5 6.91 -24.46 -6.16
N ILE A 6 6.06 -25.46 -5.98
CA ILE A 6 6.22 -26.77 -6.61
C ILE A 6 5.37 -26.73 -7.88
N ILE A 7 6.00 -26.86 -9.04
CA ILE A 7 5.33 -26.86 -10.36
C ILE A 7 5.55 -28.22 -11.01
N GLU A 8 4.45 -28.90 -11.33
CA GLU A 8 4.45 -30.20 -12.02
C GLU A 8 3.56 -30.07 -13.25
N ASN A 9 4.06 -30.46 -14.44
CA ASN A 9 3.29 -30.40 -15.69
C ASN A 9 2.64 -29.03 -15.96
N ASN A 10 3.40 -27.94 -15.72
CA ASN A 10 2.93 -26.55 -15.85
C ASN A 10 1.75 -26.18 -14.93
N CYS A 11 1.51 -26.96 -13.87
CA CYS A 11 0.48 -26.72 -12.86
C CYS A 11 1.11 -26.55 -11.47
N VAL A 12 0.53 -25.69 -10.64
CA VAL A 12 0.96 -25.55 -9.24
C VAL A 12 0.52 -26.78 -8.45
N ALA A 13 1.49 -27.44 -7.81
CA ALA A 13 1.28 -28.65 -6.99
C ALA A 13 1.51 -28.41 -5.49
N GLY A 14 2.05 -27.25 -5.10
CA GLY A 14 2.33 -26.94 -3.71
C GLY A 14 3.34 -25.82 -3.48
N VAL A 15 3.84 -25.74 -2.26
CA VAL A 15 4.83 -24.77 -1.80
C VAL A 15 5.92 -25.42 -0.95
N VAL A 16 7.12 -24.87 -1.00
CA VAL A 16 8.24 -25.23 -0.11
C VAL A 16 8.51 -24.07 0.82
N THR A 17 8.60 -24.35 2.12
CA THR A 17 8.91 -23.34 3.13
C THR A 17 10.41 -23.08 3.25
N SER A 18 10.78 -21.97 3.88
CA SER A 18 12.17 -21.58 4.15
C SER A 18 12.94 -22.61 4.99
N ILE A 19 12.24 -23.43 5.78
CA ILE A 19 12.80 -24.51 6.60
C ILE A 19 12.83 -25.87 5.87
N GLY A 20 12.50 -25.91 4.58
CA GLY A 20 12.57 -27.13 3.76
C GLY A 20 11.35 -28.05 3.84
N VAL A 21 10.28 -27.67 4.54
CA VAL A 21 9.03 -28.44 4.59
C VAL A 21 8.19 -28.17 3.34
N GLU A 22 7.69 -29.24 2.71
CA GLU A 22 6.81 -29.20 1.54
C GLU A 22 5.34 -29.33 1.94
N PHE A 23 4.49 -28.49 1.36
CA PHE A 23 3.03 -28.59 1.46
C PHE A 23 2.43 -28.73 0.07
N ARG A 24 1.68 -29.82 -0.18
CA ARG A 24 1.01 -30.05 -1.45
C ARG A 24 -0.43 -29.55 -1.44
N ALA A 25 -0.85 -28.95 -2.54
CA ALA A 25 -2.20 -28.42 -2.72
C ALA A 25 -2.59 -28.44 -4.20
N LYS A 26 -3.89 -28.59 -4.49
CA LYS A 26 -4.43 -28.54 -5.87
C LYS A 26 -4.58 -27.11 -6.40
N SER A 27 -4.62 -26.12 -5.51
CA SER A 27 -4.80 -24.71 -5.83
C SER A 27 -4.08 -23.86 -4.78
N LEU A 28 -3.50 -22.75 -5.19
CA LEU A 28 -2.77 -21.83 -4.31
C LEU A 28 -3.27 -20.40 -4.53
N SER A 29 -3.58 -19.70 -3.44
CA SER A 29 -3.83 -18.25 -3.46
C SER A 29 -2.59 -17.53 -2.94
N LEU A 30 -2.05 -16.63 -3.75
CA LEU A 30 -0.89 -15.83 -3.41
C LEU A 30 -1.33 -14.37 -3.17
N PRO A 31 -1.53 -13.95 -1.92
CA PRO A 31 -1.82 -12.55 -1.64
C PRO A 31 -0.59 -11.70 -1.99
N MET A 32 -0.76 -10.76 -2.91
CA MET A 32 0.25 -9.74 -3.19
C MET A 32 0.04 -8.58 -2.21
N GLU A 33 0.86 -8.52 -1.17
CA GLU A 33 0.90 -7.34 -0.32
C GLU A 33 1.83 -6.29 -0.95
N PRO A 34 1.53 -4.98 -0.79
CA PRO A 34 2.51 -3.93 -1.04
C PRO A 34 3.75 -4.17 -0.19
N SER A 35 4.77 -4.80 -0.76
CA SER A 35 6.07 -4.92 -0.11
C SER A 35 6.78 -3.57 -0.18
N LEU A 36 7.47 -3.19 0.90
CA LEU A 36 8.35 -2.02 1.01
C LEU A 36 9.54 -2.13 0.05
N MET A 37 9.30 -2.15 -1.26
CA MET A 37 10.36 -2.23 -2.26
C MET A 37 10.89 -0.85 -2.64
N ASP A 38 10.25 0.22 -2.17
CA ASP A 38 10.64 1.61 -2.40
C ASP A 38 10.99 2.28 -1.06
N LEU A 39 12.28 2.24 -0.72
CA LEU A 39 12.86 3.07 0.35
C LEU A 39 13.02 4.49 -0.18
N SER A 40 11.91 5.21 -0.25
CA SER A 40 11.88 6.67 -0.46
C SER A 40 11.91 7.42 0.88
N ILE A 41 12.71 6.93 1.83
CA ILE A 41 13.07 7.68 3.05
C ILE A 41 14.49 8.18 2.83
N SER A 42 14.63 9.49 2.62
CA SER A 42 15.88 10.27 2.57
C SER A 42 17.07 9.56 3.23
N GLU A 43 17.99 8.99 2.45
CA GLU A 43 19.35 8.49 2.78
C GLU A 43 19.58 7.68 4.09
N LYS A 44 18.56 7.38 4.89
CA LYS A 44 18.64 6.76 6.20
C LYS A 44 17.71 5.56 6.27
N SER A 45 17.89 4.61 5.36
CA SER A 45 17.24 3.32 5.48
C SER A 45 17.97 2.48 6.54
N ASN A 46 17.35 2.30 7.71
CA ASN A 46 17.78 1.30 8.68
C ASN A 46 17.81 -0.09 8.02
N SER A 47 18.91 -0.82 8.18
CA SER A 47 19.16 -2.14 7.56
C SER A 47 18.05 -3.16 7.79
N ALA A 48 17.34 -3.09 8.92
CA ALA A 48 16.19 -3.93 9.21
C ALA A 48 15.06 -3.73 8.18
N VAL A 49 14.70 -2.49 7.81
CA VAL A 49 13.60 -2.24 6.86
C VAL A 49 13.89 -2.86 5.48
N VAL A 50 15.16 -2.88 5.07
CA VAL A 50 15.64 -3.51 3.83
C VAL A 50 15.54 -5.04 3.88
N GLU A 51 15.90 -5.64 5.01
CA GLU A 51 15.87 -7.10 5.18
C GLU A 51 14.44 -7.66 5.18
N TRP A 52 13.52 -6.96 5.86
CA TRP A 52 12.10 -7.28 5.85
C TRP A 52 11.47 -7.12 4.46
N ALA A 53 11.93 -6.13 3.66
CA ALA A 53 11.49 -5.93 2.29
C ALA A 53 11.91 -7.08 1.35
N ASN A 54 13.15 -7.56 1.47
CA ASN A 54 13.67 -8.65 0.65
C ASN A 54 12.95 -9.98 0.88
N LEU A 55 12.51 -10.25 2.11
CA LEU A 55 11.74 -11.45 2.47
C LEU A 55 10.33 -11.46 1.87
N LYS A 56 9.72 -10.28 1.67
CA LYS A 56 8.37 -10.14 1.09
C LYS A 56 8.32 -10.25 -0.45
N LEU A 57 9.47 -10.28 -1.11
CA LEU A 57 9.55 -10.26 -2.58
C LEU A 57 9.44 -11.63 -3.25
N TRP A 58 9.37 -12.72 -2.47
CA TRP A 58 9.36 -14.06 -3.02
C TRP A 58 8.16 -14.29 -3.97
N ASN A 59 6.97 -13.85 -3.55
CA ASN A 59 5.74 -13.91 -4.35
C ASN A 59 5.91 -13.26 -5.74
N TYR A 60 6.50 -12.05 -5.77
CA TYR A 60 6.81 -11.33 -7.00
C TYR A 60 7.78 -12.12 -7.89
N ARG A 61 8.90 -12.60 -7.33
CA ARG A 61 9.91 -13.37 -8.08
C ARG A 61 9.34 -14.68 -8.63
N ALA A 62 8.50 -15.37 -7.85
CA ALA A 62 7.84 -16.60 -8.27
C ALA A 62 6.95 -16.36 -9.49
N ILE A 63 6.12 -15.31 -9.47
CA ILE A 63 5.22 -14.96 -10.57
C ILE A 63 6.00 -14.52 -11.81
N VAL A 64 7.02 -13.68 -11.68
CA VAL A 64 7.89 -13.29 -12.82
C VAL A 64 8.59 -14.51 -13.43
N SER A 65 9.07 -15.46 -12.60
CA SER A 65 9.72 -16.68 -13.10
C SER A 65 8.78 -17.61 -13.88
N LEU A 66 7.46 -17.46 -13.69
CA LEU A 66 6.43 -18.18 -14.44
C LEU A 66 6.04 -17.47 -15.75
N GLY A 67 6.70 -16.35 -16.10
CA GLY A 67 6.48 -15.62 -17.34
C GLY A 67 5.39 -14.55 -17.29
N PHE A 68 4.95 -14.15 -16.10
CA PHE A 68 4.01 -13.03 -15.94
C PHE A 68 4.72 -11.67 -15.97
N ASP A 69 4.09 -10.70 -16.60
CA ASP A 69 4.52 -9.30 -16.56
C ASP A 69 4.29 -8.69 -15.17
N ALA A 70 5.22 -7.84 -14.74
CA ALA A 70 5.16 -7.24 -13.41
C ALA A 70 5.59 -5.76 -13.45
N GLY A 71 4.71 -4.90 -12.91
CA GLY A 71 4.93 -3.46 -12.79
C GLY A 71 5.20 -3.03 -11.34
N ARG A 72 5.46 -1.72 -11.15
CA ARG A 72 5.58 -1.11 -9.81
C ARG A 72 4.48 -0.09 -9.60
N MET A 73 3.78 -0.21 -8.47
CA MET A 73 2.82 0.76 -7.98
C MET A 73 3.41 1.46 -6.76
N LYS A 74 3.33 2.79 -6.72
CA LYS A 74 3.72 3.59 -5.56
C LYS A 74 2.47 4.12 -4.88
N THR A 75 2.38 3.94 -3.56
CA THR A 75 1.31 4.47 -2.74
C THR A 75 1.90 5.38 -1.67
N GLY A 76 1.48 6.63 -1.63
CA GLY A 76 1.83 7.54 -0.53
C GLY A 76 1.02 7.22 0.72
N THR A 77 1.62 7.36 1.89
CA THR A 77 0.87 7.36 3.15
C THR A 77 1.17 8.65 3.90
N PRO A 78 0.17 9.42 4.35
CA PRO A 78 0.42 10.64 5.11
C PRO A 78 1.17 10.34 6.41
N VAL A 79 1.85 11.36 6.93
CA VAL A 79 2.50 11.31 8.25
C VAL A 79 1.44 11.14 9.35
N ARG A 80 1.82 10.48 10.44
CA ARG A 80 0.97 10.33 11.62
C ARG A 80 1.36 11.42 12.61
N VAL A 81 0.36 12.09 13.18
CA VAL A 81 0.55 13.20 14.12
C VAL A 81 -0.02 12.79 15.48
N ASP A 82 0.65 13.19 16.56
CA ASP A 82 0.14 12.99 17.92
C ASP A 82 -1.07 13.90 18.16
N GLY A 83 -2.23 13.29 18.45
CA GLY A 83 -3.47 14.04 18.68
C GLY A 83 -3.39 15.05 19.82
N ARG A 84 -2.50 14.87 20.80
CA ARG A 84 -2.30 15.83 21.90
C ARG A 84 -1.67 17.14 21.45
N SER A 85 -1.01 17.15 20.29
CA SER A 85 -0.39 18.33 19.70
C SER A 85 -1.33 19.12 18.78
N ILE A 86 -2.58 18.67 18.63
CA ILE A 86 -3.55 19.26 17.70
C ILE A 86 -4.56 20.10 18.49
N ASP A 87 -4.74 21.35 18.06
CA ASP A 87 -5.79 22.22 18.57
C ASP A 87 -7.10 21.98 17.79
N PHE A 88 -7.90 21.03 18.27
CA PHE A 88 -9.18 20.66 17.66
C PHE A 88 -10.23 21.76 17.70
N SER A 89 -10.09 22.78 18.56
CA SER A 89 -11.07 23.87 18.68
C SER A 89 -11.14 24.77 17.44
N LYS A 90 -10.09 24.72 16.60
CA LYS A 90 -9.99 25.47 15.34
C LYS A 90 -10.42 24.66 14.12
N MET A 91 -10.91 23.44 14.32
CA MET A 91 -11.31 22.53 13.24
C MET A 91 -12.82 22.36 13.22
N GLU A 92 -13.35 21.98 12.06
CA GLU A 92 -14.75 21.61 11.93
C GLU A 92 -14.92 20.14 12.37
N GLU A 93 -15.71 19.91 13.41
CA GLU A 93 -16.02 18.55 13.89
C GLU A 93 -17.01 17.87 12.94
N GLN A 94 -16.65 16.67 12.47
CA GLN A 94 -17.54 15.77 11.75
C GLN A 94 -17.85 14.54 12.59
N LYS A 95 -19.08 14.49 13.10
CA LYS A 95 -19.59 13.35 13.87
C LYS A 95 -19.94 12.20 12.92
N GLY A 96 -19.89 10.98 13.47
CA GLY A 96 -20.44 9.81 12.79
C GLY A 96 -21.96 9.88 12.67
N ASP A 97 -22.54 8.94 11.93
CA ASP A 97 -23.99 8.88 11.69
C ASP A 97 -24.77 8.70 13.01
N GLU A 98 -25.92 9.36 13.14
CA GLU A 98 -26.78 9.24 14.33
C GLU A 98 -27.24 7.78 14.57
N ASN A 99 -27.47 7.03 13.48
CA ASN A 99 -27.85 5.63 13.50
C ASN A 99 -26.81 4.77 12.76
N PRO A 100 -25.69 4.41 13.42
CA PRO A 100 -24.59 3.71 12.77
C PRO A 100 -25.06 2.35 12.24
N GLN A 101 -24.77 2.12 10.96
CA GLN A 101 -25.03 0.84 10.31
C GLN A 101 -23.90 -0.15 10.61
N LYS A 102 -24.20 -1.43 10.42
CA LYS A 102 -23.22 -2.50 10.45
C LYS A 102 -22.77 -2.83 9.03
N PHE A 103 -21.52 -3.19 8.87
CA PHE A 103 -20.99 -3.70 7.60
C PHE A 103 -21.48 -5.12 7.29
N SER A 104 -21.69 -5.95 8.32
CA SER A 104 -22.10 -7.35 8.16
C SER A 104 -23.63 -7.49 8.10
N TYR A 105 -24.12 -8.37 7.23
CA TYR A 105 -25.53 -8.77 7.22
C TYR A 105 -25.89 -9.71 8.38
N LEU A 106 -24.91 -10.41 8.95
CA LEU A 106 -25.11 -11.32 10.08
C LEU A 106 -25.47 -10.57 11.36
N ASP A 107 -25.99 -11.27 12.36
CA ASP A 107 -26.31 -10.68 13.64
C ASP A 107 -25.04 -10.30 14.41
N THR A 108 -24.67 -9.02 14.33
CA THR A 108 -23.51 -8.44 14.98
C THR A 108 -23.95 -7.19 15.73
N PRO A 109 -23.34 -6.90 16.89
CA PRO A 109 -23.68 -5.69 17.64
C PRO A 109 -23.43 -4.44 16.80
N LYS A 110 -24.31 -3.45 16.96
CA LYS A 110 -24.10 -2.11 16.39
C LYS A 110 -23.03 -1.37 17.19
N LEU A 111 -22.39 -0.41 16.54
CA LEU A 111 -21.42 0.45 17.20
C LEU A 111 -22.11 1.34 18.24
N THR A 112 -21.61 1.33 19.47
CA THR A 112 -22.16 2.12 20.59
C THR A 112 -21.41 3.43 20.79
N GLU A 113 -20.11 3.46 20.48
CA GLU A 113 -19.26 4.62 20.63
C GLU A 113 -18.64 4.99 19.29
N GLN A 114 -18.83 6.24 18.86
CA GLN A 114 -18.24 6.80 17.65
C GLN A 114 -17.26 7.90 18.04
N ARG A 115 -16.13 7.97 17.33
CA ARG A 115 -15.19 9.09 17.43
C ARG A 115 -15.45 10.05 16.28
N SER A 116 -15.40 11.34 16.56
CA SER A 116 -15.50 12.37 15.53
C SER A 116 -14.23 12.42 14.68
N CYS A 117 -14.41 12.73 13.41
CA CYS A 117 -13.36 13.22 12.53
C CYS A 117 -13.29 14.75 12.61
N TYR A 118 -12.20 15.34 12.13
CA TYR A 118 -12.02 16.79 12.13
C TYR A 118 -11.52 17.23 10.75
N ILE A 119 -12.17 18.27 10.20
CA ILE A 119 -11.81 18.87 8.93
C ILE A 119 -10.99 20.14 9.14
N THR A 120 -9.94 20.27 8.35
CA THR A 120 -9.12 21.47 8.23
C THR A 120 -8.66 21.63 6.78
N TYR A 121 -8.09 22.79 6.47
CA TYR A 121 -7.69 23.15 5.11
C TYR A 121 -6.24 23.63 5.09
N THR A 122 -5.54 23.30 4.00
CA THR A 122 -4.24 23.91 3.71
C THR A 122 -4.43 25.37 3.31
N ASN A 123 -3.37 26.16 3.43
CA ASN A 123 -3.33 27.56 2.97
C ASN A 123 -2.10 27.80 2.06
N GLU A 124 -1.98 29.01 1.53
CA GLU A 124 -0.90 29.39 0.63
C GLU A 124 0.50 29.20 1.24
N THR A 125 0.65 29.45 2.55
CA THR A 125 1.91 29.23 3.26
C THR A 125 2.33 27.76 3.22
N VAL A 126 1.39 26.82 3.44
CA VAL A 126 1.67 25.38 3.32
C VAL A 126 2.05 25.02 1.88
N HIS A 127 1.39 25.60 0.89
CA HIS A 127 1.68 25.32 -0.52
C HIS A 127 3.08 25.77 -0.91
N GLU A 128 3.54 26.92 -0.42
CA GLU A 128 4.89 27.40 -0.69
C GLU A 128 5.96 26.49 -0.07
N ILE A 129 5.78 26.10 1.20
CA ILE A 129 6.69 25.14 1.88
C ILE A 129 6.74 23.80 1.11
N LEU A 130 5.59 23.33 0.62
CA LEU A 130 5.56 22.09 -0.17
C LEU A 130 6.29 22.26 -1.50
N ARG A 131 6.21 23.42 -2.18
CA ARG A 131 6.94 23.67 -3.44
C ARG A 131 8.44 23.59 -3.27
N GLU A 132 8.98 24.12 -2.17
CA GLU A 132 10.41 24.01 -1.84
C GLU A 132 10.83 22.53 -1.68
N GLY A 133 10.03 21.73 -0.97
CA GLY A 133 10.33 20.31 -0.71
C GLY A 133 10.06 19.37 -1.90
N LEU A 134 9.25 19.76 -2.88
CA LEU A 134 8.91 18.93 -4.03
C LEU A 134 10.10 18.69 -4.98
N ILE A 135 11.10 19.57 -4.97
CA ILE A 135 12.34 19.40 -5.74
C ILE A 135 13.13 18.17 -5.23
N GLU A 136 13.06 17.89 -3.93
CA GLU A 136 13.73 16.75 -3.30
C GLU A 136 12.87 15.47 -3.30
N ALA A 137 11.56 15.62 -3.44
CA ALA A 137 10.61 14.51 -3.36
C ALA A 137 10.66 13.61 -4.60
N ARG A 138 11.24 12.41 -4.45
CA ARG A 138 11.21 11.31 -5.44
C ARG A 138 9.83 10.63 -5.60
N CYS A 139 8.80 11.18 -4.96
CA CYS A 139 7.41 10.76 -5.10
C CYS A 139 6.62 11.66 -6.07
N SER A 140 7.29 12.62 -6.72
CA SER A 140 6.72 13.31 -7.88
C SER A 140 6.36 12.24 -8.92
N MET A 141 5.06 12.06 -9.16
CA MET A 141 4.61 11.34 -10.34
C MET A 141 5.18 12.10 -11.52
N GLU A 142 6.06 11.47 -12.31
CA GLU A 142 6.16 11.83 -13.71
C GLU A 142 4.74 11.68 -14.26
N LEU A 143 4.03 12.79 -14.39
CA LEU A 143 2.89 12.89 -15.27
C LEU A 143 3.45 12.55 -16.63
N PHE A 144 3.29 11.29 -17.06
CA PHE A 144 3.42 10.93 -18.45
C PHE A 144 2.45 11.85 -19.19
N LYS A 145 2.99 12.91 -19.79
CA LYS A 145 2.30 13.66 -20.84
C LYS A 145 2.05 12.64 -21.94
N VAL A 146 0.86 12.05 -21.96
CA VAL A 146 0.34 11.49 -23.19
C VAL A 146 0.10 12.69 -24.09
N SER A 147 1.07 12.98 -24.94
CA SER A 147 0.90 13.91 -26.05
C SER A 147 -0.26 13.39 -26.90
N GLY A 148 -1.35 14.14 -26.94
CA GLY A 148 -2.51 13.84 -27.77
C GLY A 148 -2.21 14.00 -29.26
N GLN A 149 -1.43 13.09 -29.83
CA GLN A 149 -1.21 13.00 -31.28
C GLN A 149 -1.49 11.61 -31.89
N ASP A 150 -1.78 10.56 -31.09
CA ASP A 150 -1.95 9.20 -31.64
C ASP A 150 -3.38 8.62 -31.49
N ILE A 151 -4.42 9.44 -31.70
CA ILE A 151 -5.79 8.92 -31.92
C ILE A 151 -6.45 9.70 -33.05
N ALA A 152 -5.92 9.53 -34.25
CA ALA A 152 -6.62 9.83 -35.50
C ALA A 152 -6.15 8.84 -36.57
N GLN A 153 -6.68 7.61 -36.50
CA GLN A 153 -6.94 6.73 -37.64
C GLN A 153 -7.45 5.37 -37.11
N VAL A 154 -8.78 5.21 -37.10
CA VAL A 154 -9.61 4.08 -37.59
C VAL A 154 -11.03 4.34 -37.10
#